data_AF-A0A7L1QH29-F1
#
_entry.id   AF-A0A7L1QH29-F1
#
_cell.length_a   1.000
_cell.length_b   1.000
_cell.length_c   1.000
_cell.angle_alpha   90.00
_cell.angle_beta   90.00
_cell.angle_gamma   90.00
#
_symmetry.space_group_name_H-M   'P 1'
#
loop_
_entity.id
_entity.type
_entity.pdbx_description
1 polymer ?
#
loop_
_entity_poly.entity_id
_entity_poly.type
_entity_poly.pdbx_seq_one_letter_code
_entity_poly.pdbx_strand_id
1 'polypeptide(L)'
;EAVAAEWMLEFACSCLCRHLAEQSGAEFWRWKDVAQALINGLFEVPPHQKKTVYLCQLLIRIAQGKSLELQFENDKKISPLESALSFWTLLEREENKLEKLHEDIRRLIQIQIVAVYMENRYFKEAAEVLERLFTDSESDKPLRVKLATVIKTKDPYVPLLQSFSYSLLISKIKSYIKLSMKENETNFLIQEATKHVASKGFRATALQSRPVEVNENDKNDLETKERFVLSILQRDVLDSNMKLVNQRVGLNNMQNVGKNEVSLACRRKRQRWTYKEDLELKLGVRNFGVGNWAKILLHGNFNNRTSVMLKDRWRTLSK
;
A
#
# COMPACT_ATOMS: atom_id res chain seq x y z
N GLU A 1 -11.19 23.48 -22.55
CA GLU A 1 -11.30 22.03 -22.30
C GLU A 1 -9.97 21.41 -21.86
N ALA A 2 -8.90 21.52 -22.65
CA ALA A 2 -7.58 20.95 -22.32
C ALA A 2 -7.07 21.29 -20.89
N VAL A 3 -7.11 22.57 -20.51
CA VAL A 3 -6.70 23.03 -19.16
C VAL A 3 -7.54 22.39 -18.04
N ALA A 4 -8.85 22.21 -18.26
CA ALA A 4 -9.71 21.55 -17.29
C ALA A 4 -9.40 20.05 -17.20
N ALA A 5 -9.15 19.39 -18.33
CA ALA A 5 -8.73 17.99 -18.37
C ALA A 5 -7.42 17.77 -17.62
N GLU A 6 -6.49 18.71 -17.74
CA GLU A 6 -5.24 18.72 -16.97
C GLU A 6 -5.49 18.76 -15.46
N TRP A 7 -6.25 19.74 -14.98
CA TRP A 7 -6.54 19.83 -13.56
C TRP A 7 -7.30 18.61 -13.03
N MET A 8 -8.25 18.08 -13.82
CA MET A 8 -8.97 16.85 -13.48
C MET A 8 -8.04 15.64 -13.39
N LEU A 9 -7.05 15.53 -14.27
CA LEU A 9 -6.09 14.43 -14.26
C LEU A 9 -5.18 14.50 -13.04
N GLU A 10 -4.66 15.69 -12.71
CA GLU A 10 -3.89 15.88 -11.49
C GLU A 10 -4.72 15.55 -10.25
N PHE A 11 -5.99 15.97 -10.23
CA PHE A 11 -6.89 15.67 -9.12
C PHE A 11 -7.15 14.17 -8.98
N ALA A 12 -7.39 13.48 -10.11
CA ALA A 12 -7.56 12.04 -10.15
C ALA A 12 -6.29 11.31 -9.67
N CYS A 13 -5.11 11.77 -10.08
CA CYS A 13 -3.83 11.24 -9.62
C CYS A 13 -3.67 11.39 -8.10
N SER A 14 -3.98 12.56 -7.54
CA SER A 14 -3.97 12.78 -6.09
C SER A 14 -4.94 11.84 -5.36
N CYS A 15 -6.11 11.57 -5.95
CA CYS A 15 -7.07 10.61 -5.41
C CYS A 15 -6.55 9.17 -5.43
N LEU A 16 -5.96 8.72 -6.53
CA LEU A 16 -5.34 7.40 -6.64
C LEU A 16 -4.25 7.21 -5.59
N CYS A 17 -3.36 8.19 -5.46
CA CYS A 17 -2.27 8.18 -4.48
C CYS A 17 -2.77 8.03 -3.04
N ARG A 18 -3.80 8.81 -2.67
CA ARG A 18 -4.40 8.78 -1.34
C ARG A 18 -5.11 7.45 -1.06
N HIS A 19 -5.95 6.97 -1.98
CA HIS A 19 -6.69 5.74 -1.74
C HIS A 19 -5.81 4.49 -1.75
N LEU A 20 -4.69 4.50 -2.49
CA LEU A 20 -3.66 3.48 -2.35
C LEU A 20 -3.02 3.53 -0.95
N ALA A 21 -2.74 4.73 -0.43
CA ALA A 21 -2.19 4.93 0.91
C ALA A 21 -3.12 4.40 2.00
N GLU A 22 -4.43 4.62 1.87
CA GLU A 22 -5.47 4.22 2.81
C GLU A 22 -5.96 2.77 2.64
N GLN A 23 -5.59 2.10 1.54
CA GLN A 23 -6.14 0.79 1.13
C GLN A 23 -7.67 0.84 0.91
N SER A 24 -8.22 1.99 0.51
CA SER A 24 -9.63 2.15 0.20
C SER A 24 -9.95 1.58 -1.18
N GLY A 25 -10.45 0.34 -1.22
CA GLY A 25 -10.62 -0.42 -2.46
C GLY A 25 -11.63 0.22 -3.44
N ALA A 26 -12.87 0.47 -3.00
CA ALA A 26 -13.93 0.95 -3.91
C ALA A 26 -13.63 2.32 -4.51
N GLU A 27 -13.13 3.25 -3.69
CA GLU A 27 -12.80 4.60 -4.15
C GLU A 27 -11.57 4.61 -5.08
N PHE A 28 -10.59 3.74 -4.83
CA PHE A 28 -9.46 3.58 -5.74
C PHE A 28 -9.93 3.20 -7.16
N TRP A 29 -10.86 2.25 -7.28
CA TRP A 29 -11.35 1.80 -8.59
C TRP A 29 -12.17 2.88 -9.31
N ARG A 30 -13.00 3.64 -8.59
CA ARG A 30 -13.71 4.79 -9.17
C ARG A 30 -12.73 5.80 -9.77
N TRP A 31 -11.69 6.14 -9.02
CA TRP A 31 -10.67 7.09 -9.47
C TRP A 31 -9.76 6.54 -10.56
N LYS A 32 -9.54 5.21 -10.60
CA LYS A 32 -8.89 4.55 -11.73
C LYS A 32 -9.67 4.81 -13.01
N ASP A 33 -10.97 4.58 -13.01
CA ASP A 33 -11.79 4.69 -14.22
C ASP A 33 -11.80 6.14 -14.74
N VAL A 34 -11.88 7.12 -13.81
CA VAL A 34 -11.76 8.55 -14.15
C VAL A 34 -10.38 8.87 -14.73
N ALA A 35 -9.29 8.46 -14.07
CA ALA A 35 -7.94 8.72 -14.55
C ALA A 35 -7.70 8.08 -15.93
N GLN A 36 -8.17 6.85 -16.14
CA GLN A 36 -8.01 6.15 -17.40
C GLN A 36 -8.79 6.83 -18.54
N ALA A 37 -10.01 7.28 -18.27
CA ALA A 37 -10.81 8.03 -19.25
C ALA A 37 -10.11 9.34 -19.65
N LEU A 38 -9.56 10.08 -18.68
CA LEU A 38 -8.82 11.32 -18.94
C LEU A 38 -7.55 11.07 -19.75
N ILE A 39 -6.77 10.03 -19.40
CA ILE A 39 -5.54 9.67 -20.11
C ILE A 39 -5.84 9.23 -21.55
N ASN A 40 -6.89 8.43 -21.76
CA ASN A 40 -7.30 7.98 -23.09
C ASN A 40 -7.81 9.14 -23.97
N GLY A 41 -8.27 10.23 -23.36
CA GLY A 41 -8.68 11.45 -24.06
C GLY A 41 -7.52 12.34 -24.50
N LEU A 42 -6.28 12.06 -24.06
CA LEU A 42 -5.10 12.81 -24.49
C LEU A 42 -4.66 12.31 -25.87
N PHE A 43 -4.57 13.22 -26.84
CA PHE A 43 -3.96 12.92 -28.14
C PHE A 43 -2.45 12.68 -28.01
N GLU A 44 -1.78 13.50 -27.20
CA GLU A 44 -0.38 13.37 -26.82
C GLU A 44 -0.24 13.80 -25.36
N VAL A 45 0.64 13.14 -24.60
CA VAL A 45 0.90 13.50 -23.19
C VAL A 45 1.84 14.71 -23.14
N PRO A 46 1.37 15.88 -22.67
CA PRO A 46 2.21 17.06 -22.54
C PRO A 46 3.40 16.81 -21.60
N PRO A 47 4.57 17.41 -21.85
CA PRO A 47 5.78 17.17 -21.05
C PRO A 47 5.58 17.37 -19.54
N HIS A 48 4.86 18.42 -19.14
CA HIS A 48 4.58 18.71 -17.73
C HIS A 48 3.65 17.69 -17.06
N GLN A 49 2.84 16.96 -17.83
CA GLN A 49 1.91 15.96 -17.32
C GLN A 49 2.46 14.53 -17.33
N LYS A 50 3.62 14.31 -17.96
CA LYS A 50 4.23 12.97 -18.07
C LYS A 50 4.35 12.28 -16.71
N LYS A 51 4.89 12.98 -15.70
CA LYS A 51 5.01 12.47 -14.33
C LYS A 51 3.66 12.00 -13.77
N THR A 52 2.60 12.81 -13.94
CA THR A 52 1.24 12.50 -13.48
C THR A 52 0.65 11.29 -14.20
N VAL A 53 0.78 11.22 -15.53
CA VAL A 53 0.29 10.08 -16.33
C VAL A 53 1.03 8.81 -15.94
N TYR A 54 2.36 8.84 -15.88
CA TYR A 54 3.15 7.67 -15.53
C TYR A 54 2.86 7.18 -14.11
N LEU A 55 2.67 8.11 -13.16
CA LEU A 55 2.27 7.76 -11.80
C LEU A 55 0.90 7.09 -11.77
N CYS A 56 -0.11 7.65 -12.45
CA CYS A 56 -1.43 7.00 -12.54
C CYS A 56 -1.32 5.58 -13.11
N GLN A 57 -0.63 5.43 -14.24
CA GLN A 57 -0.48 4.16 -14.94
C GLN A 57 0.27 3.12 -14.09
N LEU A 58 1.30 3.54 -13.35
CA LEU A 58 2.01 2.71 -12.37
C LEU A 58 1.06 2.24 -11.27
N LEU A 59 0.33 3.15 -10.60
CA LEU A 59 -0.51 2.83 -9.45
C LEU A 59 -1.62 1.84 -9.81
N ILE A 60 -2.25 2.03 -10.97
CA ILE A 60 -3.30 1.15 -11.47
C ILE A 60 -2.75 -0.27 -11.68
N ARG A 61 -1.60 -0.40 -12.32
CA ARG A 61 -0.96 -1.70 -12.59
C ARG A 61 -0.46 -2.38 -11.32
N ILE A 62 0.10 -1.62 -10.38
CA ILE A 62 0.49 -2.11 -9.06
C ILE A 62 -0.74 -2.50 -8.23
N ALA A 63 -1.89 -1.86 -8.37
CA ALA A 63 -3.10 -2.33 -7.67
C ALA A 63 -3.61 -3.67 -8.23
N GLN A 64 -3.38 -3.90 -9.52
CA GLN A 64 -3.81 -5.11 -10.24
C GLN A 64 -2.70 -6.15 -10.44
N GLY A 65 -1.52 -5.94 -9.86
CA GLY A 65 -0.28 -6.63 -10.20
C GLY A 65 -0.28 -8.15 -10.02
N LYS A 66 -1.13 -8.66 -9.12
CA LYS A 66 -1.29 -10.10 -8.89
C LYS A 66 -2.18 -10.81 -9.90
N SER A 67 -2.93 -10.07 -10.71
CA SER A 67 -3.93 -10.60 -11.63
C SER A 67 -3.32 -10.82 -13.02
N LEU A 68 -2.65 -11.94 -13.21
CA LEU A 68 -1.94 -12.26 -14.47
C LEU A 68 -2.86 -12.38 -15.69
N GLU A 69 -4.16 -12.53 -15.50
CA GLU A 69 -5.17 -12.59 -16.56
C GLU A 69 -5.47 -11.22 -17.18
N LEU A 70 -5.12 -10.13 -16.49
CA LEU A 70 -5.38 -8.77 -16.96
C LEU A 70 -4.32 -8.33 -17.97
N GLN A 71 -4.79 -7.74 -19.07
CA GLN A 71 -3.95 -7.25 -20.16
C GLN A 71 -3.98 -5.72 -20.17
N PHE A 72 -2.81 -5.12 -20.05
CA PHE A 72 -2.60 -3.67 -20.16
C PHE A 72 -1.94 -3.27 -21.48
N GLU A 73 -1.12 -4.17 -22.03
CA GLU A 73 -0.35 -3.93 -23.24
C GLU A 73 -0.89 -4.77 -24.40
N ASN A 74 -0.59 -4.36 -25.62
CA ASN A 74 -0.95 -5.11 -26.84
C ASN A 74 -0.27 -6.48 -26.89
N ASP A 75 0.96 -6.57 -26.34
CA ASP A 75 1.63 -7.86 -26.17
C ASP A 75 1.04 -8.60 -24.97
N LYS A 76 0.32 -9.68 -25.27
CA LYS A 76 -0.35 -10.56 -24.30
C LYS A 76 0.62 -11.23 -23.32
N LYS A 77 1.93 -11.21 -23.59
CA LYS A 77 2.96 -11.76 -22.70
C LYS A 77 3.35 -10.83 -21.56
N ILE A 78 3.01 -9.55 -21.64
CA ILE A 78 3.39 -8.56 -20.64
C ILE A 78 2.37 -8.58 -19.50
N SER A 79 2.79 -9.04 -18.32
CA SER A 79 1.96 -8.99 -17.13
C SER A 79 1.75 -7.55 -16.63
N PRO A 80 0.71 -7.31 -15.78
CA PRO A 80 0.50 -6.01 -15.17
C PRO A 80 1.75 -5.45 -14.47
N LEU A 81 2.53 -6.28 -13.76
CA LEU A 81 3.74 -5.82 -13.07
C LEU A 81 4.91 -5.54 -14.01
N GLU A 82 5.04 -6.28 -15.11
CA GLU A 82 6.03 -5.95 -16.15
C GLU A 82 5.71 -4.61 -16.80
N SER A 83 4.43 -4.37 -17.08
CA SER A 83 4.01 -3.05 -17.55
C SER A 83 4.22 -1.98 -16.47
N ALA A 84 3.96 -2.27 -15.19
CA ALA A 84 4.26 -1.35 -14.09
C ALA A 84 5.74 -0.97 -14.04
N LEU A 85 6.64 -1.93 -14.28
CA LEU A 85 8.08 -1.69 -14.33
C LEU A 85 8.44 -0.71 -15.45
N SER A 86 7.80 -0.82 -16.62
CA SER A 86 8.04 0.11 -17.73
C SER A 86 7.69 1.56 -17.35
N PHE A 87 6.55 1.78 -16.69
CA PHE A 87 6.16 3.10 -16.19
C PHE A 87 7.04 3.59 -15.03
N TRP A 88 7.53 2.66 -14.21
CA TRP A 88 8.53 3.00 -13.19
C TRP A 88 9.82 3.53 -13.81
N THR A 89 10.35 2.87 -14.83
CA THR A 89 11.54 3.35 -15.55
C THR A 89 11.31 4.70 -16.22
N LEU A 90 10.10 5.00 -16.68
CA LEU A 90 9.76 6.33 -17.19
C LEU A 90 9.75 7.38 -16.08
N LEU A 91 9.18 7.09 -14.91
CA LEU A 91 9.20 7.98 -13.74
C LEU A 91 10.61 8.28 -13.24
N GLU A 92 11.47 7.28 -13.22
CA GLU A 92 12.87 7.43 -12.79
C GLU A 92 13.64 8.43 -13.67
N ARG A 93 13.29 8.54 -14.96
CA ARG A 93 13.90 9.51 -15.89
C ARG A 93 13.42 10.94 -15.65
N GLU A 94 12.22 11.11 -15.10
CA GLU A 94 11.64 12.42 -14.79
C GLU A 94 12.13 12.96 -13.43
N GLU A 95 12.72 12.13 -12.56
CA GLU A 95 13.09 12.51 -11.19
C GLU A 95 14.43 11.91 -10.72
N ASN A 96 15.48 12.73 -10.69
CA ASN A 96 16.83 12.24 -10.36
C ASN A 96 17.19 12.34 -8.87
N LYS A 97 16.33 12.90 -8.00
CA LYS A 97 16.67 13.18 -6.59
C LYS A 97 16.57 11.96 -5.65
N LEU A 98 15.93 10.87 -6.10
CA LEU A 98 15.51 9.75 -5.25
C LEU A 98 16.18 8.42 -5.63
N GLU A 99 17.41 8.45 -6.14
CA GLU A 99 18.13 7.30 -6.71
C GLU A 99 18.03 6.01 -5.87
N LYS A 100 18.27 6.08 -4.56
CA LYS A 100 18.20 4.89 -3.69
C LYS A 100 16.78 4.34 -3.57
N LEU A 101 15.76 5.20 -3.45
CA LEU A 101 14.37 4.75 -3.38
C LEU A 101 13.89 4.21 -4.73
N HIS A 102 14.39 4.80 -5.82
CA HIS A 102 14.17 4.35 -7.18
C HIS A 102 14.67 2.93 -7.40
N GLU A 103 15.93 2.69 -7.06
CA GLU A 103 16.54 1.36 -7.13
C GLU A 103 15.82 0.34 -6.24
N ASP A 104 15.48 0.71 -4.99
CA ASP A 104 14.74 -0.16 -4.07
C ASP A 104 13.38 -0.59 -4.67
N ILE A 105 12.61 0.34 -5.23
CA ILE A 105 11.29 0.06 -5.81
C ILE A 105 11.43 -0.74 -7.10
N ARG A 106 12.35 -0.37 -7.99
CA ARG A 106 12.63 -1.11 -9.23
C ARG A 106 12.92 -2.58 -8.93
N ARG A 107 13.84 -2.83 -7.99
CA ARG A 107 14.20 -4.17 -7.54
C ARG A 107 13.01 -4.92 -6.92
N LEU A 108 12.19 -4.24 -6.12
CA LEU A 108 10.99 -4.84 -5.55
C LEU A 108 9.97 -5.24 -6.63
N ILE A 109 9.76 -4.39 -7.65
CA ILE A 109 8.88 -4.72 -8.77
C ILE A 109 9.43 -5.94 -9.52
N GLN A 110 10.72 -5.96 -9.88
CA GLN A 110 11.35 -7.10 -10.57
C GLN A 110 11.20 -8.41 -9.79
N ILE A 111 11.45 -8.39 -8.48
CA ILE A 111 11.28 -9.59 -7.63
C ILE A 111 9.81 -10.01 -7.57
N GLN A 112 8.89 -9.05 -7.42
CA GLN A 112 7.46 -9.35 -7.33
C GLN A 112 6.86 -9.87 -8.63
N ILE A 113 7.38 -9.45 -9.80
CA ILE A 113 7.00 -10.06 -11.08
C ILE A 113 7.24 -11.57 -11.01
N VAL A 114 8.46 -12.00 -10.69
CA VAL A 114 8.79 -13.43 -10.57
C VAL A 114 7.98 -14.10 -9.46
N ALA A 115 7.81 -13.45 -8.30
CA ALA A 115 7.06 -13.99 -7.18
C ALA A 115 5.61 -14.33 -7.56
N VAL A 116 4.92 -13.44 -8.28
CA VAL A 116 3.52 -13.66 -8.69
C VAL A 116 3.39 -14.86 -9.63
N TYR A 117 4.28 -15.03 -10.61
CA TYR A 117 4.27 -16.22 -11.46
C TYR A 117 4.56 -17.51 -10.66
N MET A 118 5.51 -17.45 -9.72
CA MET A 118 5.84 -18.58 -8.84
C MET A 118 4.66 -18.97 -7.92
N GLU A 119 3.97 -18.00 -7.32
CA GLU A 119 2.77 -18.21 -6.48
C GLU A 119 1.63 -18.87 -7.27
N ASN A 120 1.49 -18.54 -8.57
CA ASN A 120 0.50 -19.12 -9.48
C ASN A 120 0.96 -20.45 -10.12
N ARG A 121 2.14 -20.98 -9.76
CA ARG A 121 2.73 -22.22 -10.31
C ARG A 121 3.06 -22.17 -11.81
N TYR A 122 3.16 -20.96 -12.38
CA TYR A 122 3.56 -20.72 -13.77
C TYR A 122 5.09 -20.65 -13.89
N PHE A 123 5.75 -21.79 -13.64
CA PHE A 123 7.22 -21.85 -13.53
C PHE A 123 7.95 -21.64 -14.86
N LYS A 124 7.35 -22.03 -15.98
CA LYS A 124 7.96 -21.87 -17.30
C LYS A 124 7.92 -20.41 -17.71
N GLU A 125 6.75 -19.81 -17.53
CA GLU A 125 6.46 -18.41 -17.76
C GLU A 125 7.32 -17.53 -16.83
N ALA A 126 7.52 -17.92 -15.57
CA ALA A 126 8.45 -17.24 -14.66
C ALA A 126 9.88 -17.20 -15.20
N ALA A 127 10.35 -18.28 -15.84
CA ALA A 127 11.67 -18.31 -16.46
C ALA A 127 11.73 -17.43 -17.71
N GLU A 128 10.70 -17.46 -18.57
CA GLU A 128 10.61 -16.59 -19.75
C GLU A 128 10.57 -15.11 -19.37
N VAL A 129 9.80 -14.76 -18.33
CA VAL A 129 9.72 -13.41 -17.79
C VAL A 129 11.06 -12.99 -17.21
N LEU A 130 11.77 -13.87 -16.49
CA LEU A 130 13.10 -13.57 -15.96
C LEU A 130 14.08 -13.19 -17.08
N GLU A 131 14.07 -13.92 -18.19
CA GLU A 131 14.92 -13.63 -19.34
C GLU A 131 14.59 -12.27 -19.98
N ARG A 132 13.30 -11.94 -20.08
CA ARG A 132 12.84 -10.63 -20.58
C ARG A 132 13.19 -9.46 -19.65
N LEU A 133 13.12 -9.66 -18.33
CA LEU A 133 13.39 -8.61 -17.34
C LEU A 133 14.85 -8.17 -17.30
N PHE A 134 15.76 -9.09 -17.61
CA PHE A 134 17.21 -8.90 -17.43
C PHE A 134 17.97 -9.11 -18.74
N THR A 135 17.35 -8.79 -19.88
CA THR A 135 18.02 -8.79 -21.17
C THR A 135 19.12 -7.71 -21.15
N ASP A 136 20.37 -8.13 -21.37
CA ASP A 136 21.58 -7.28 -21.51
C ASP A 136 22.02 -6.41 -20.30
N SER A 137 21.49 -6.67 -19.10
CA SER A 137 21.91 -5.96 -17.87
C SER A 137 22.99 -6.72 -17.08
N GLU A 138 24.27 -6.32 -17.22
CA GLU A 138 25.37 -6.87 -16.39
C GLU A 138 25.25 -6.48 -14.91
N SER A 139 24.66 -5.32 -14.59
CA SER A 139 24.47 -4.88 -13.20
C SER A 139 23.48 -5.75 -12.42
N ASP A 140 22.47 -6.31 -13.10
CA ASP A 140 21.43 -7.11 -12.47
C ASP A 140 21.73 -8.62 -12.43
N LYS A 141 22.88 -9.02 -12.96
CA LYS A 141 23.35 -10.40 -12.99
C LYS A 141 23.24 -11.12 -11.63
N PRO A 142 23.60 -10.50 -10.48
CA PRO A 142 23.46 -11.16 -9.18
C PRO A 142 22.00 -11.45 -8.79
N LEU A 143 21.08 -10.54 -9.13
CA LEU A 143 19.66 -10.71 -8.85
C LEU A 143 19.05 -11.77 -9.76
N ARG A 144 19.37 -11.71 -11.06
CA ARG A 144 18.95 -12.70 -12.06
C ARG A 144 19.34 -14.12 -11.67
N VAL A 145 20.60 -14.35 -11.27
CA VAL A 145 21.07 -15.69 -10.84
C VAL A 145 20.32 -16.18 -9.60
N LYS A 146 20.06 -15.30 -8.62
CA LYS A 146 19.28 -15.65 -7.43
C LYS A 146 17.85 -16.04 -7.79
N LEU A 147 17.18 -15.24 -8.62
CA LEU A 147 15.81 -15.52 -9.06
C LEU A 147 15.72 -16.80 -9.92
N ALA A 148 16.68 -17.04 -10.82
CA ALA A 148 16.77 -18.28 -11.58
C ALA A 148 16.90 -19.50 -10.66
N THR A 149 17.69 -19.39 -9.58
CA THR A 149 17.83 -20.45 -8.58
C THR A 149 16.50 -20.70 -7.87
N VAL A 150 15.79 -19.64 -7.48
CA VAL A 150 14.45 -19.74 -6.88
C VAL A 150 13.46 -20.42 -7.82
N ILE A 151 13.41 -20.03 -9.10
CA ILE A 151 12.53 -20.67 -10.10
C ILE A 151 12.82 -22.17 -10.23
N LYS A 152 14.10 -22.56 -10.23
CA LYS A 152 14.49 -23.98 -10.26
C LYS A 152 14.00 -24.77 -9.05
N THR A 153 13.95 -24.15 -7.87
CA THR A 153 13.42 -24.82 -6.66
C THR A 153 11.91 -25.09 -6.75
N LYS A 154 11.18 -24.34 -7.60
CA LYS A 154 9.70 -24.39 -7.72
C LYS A 154 8.96 -24.14 -6.40
N ASP A 155 9.62 -23.54 -5.42
CA ASP A 155 9.04 -23.16 -4.13
C ASP A 155 8.83 -21.64 -4.08
N PRO A 156 7.56 -21.15 -4.04
CA PRO A 156 7.29 -19.72 -3.93
C PRO A 156 7.53 -19.15 -2.52
N TYR A 157 7.72 -20.00 -1.50
CA TYR A 157 7.83 -19.57 -0.10
C TYR A 157 9.27 -19.46 0.40
N VAL A 158 10.23 -19.39 -0.51
CA VAL A 158 11.64 -19.19 -0.16
C VAL A 158 11.86 -17.84 0.56
N PRO A 159 12.85 -17.74 1.46
CA PRO A 159 13.10 -16.53 2.25
C PRO A 159 13.23 -15.24 1.43
N LEU A 160 13.80 -15.33 0.21
CA LEU A 160 13.94 -14.18 -0.67
C LEU A 160 12.57 -13.58 -1.04
N LEU A 161 11.65 -14.39 -1.56
CA LEU A 161 10.32 -13.92 -1.98
C LEU A 161 9.47 -13.45 -0.79
N GLN A 162 9.66 -14.08 0.38
CA GLN A 162 8.99 -13.65 1.61
C GLN A 162 9.52 -12.31 2.14
N SER A 163 10.84 -12.08 2.08
CA SER A 163 11.45 -10.82 2.56
C SER A 163 11.13 -9.62 1.67
N PHE A 164 11.01 -9.84 0.36
CA PHE A 164 10.70 -8.82 -0.64
C PHE A 164 9.21 -8.86 -0.98
N SER A 165 8.32 -8.78 0.01
CA SER A 165 6.89 -9.02 -0.16
C SER A 165 6.16 -7.93 -0.98
N TYR A 166 4.99 -8.28 -1.50
CA TYR A 166 4.09 -7.30 -2.15
C TYR A 166 3.71 -6.14 -1.22
N SER A 167 3.52 -6.41 0.06
CA SER A 167 3.23 -5.38 1.06
C SER A 167 4.39 -4.40 1.25
N LEU A 168 5.63 -4.88 1.16
CA LEU A 168 6.82 -4.04 1.17
C LEU A 168 6.91 -3.16 -0.07
N LEU A 169 6.61 -3.71 -1.26
CA LEU A 169 6.51 -2.95 -2.51
C LEU A 169 5.50 -1.80 -2.37
N ILE A 170 4.29 -2.10 -1.91
CA ILE A 170 3.24 -1.10 -1.68
C ILE A 170 3.70 -0.03 -0.66
N SER A 171 4.36 -0.43 0.43
CA SER A 171 4.89 0.50 1.43
C SER A 171 5.96 1.45 0.89
N LYS A 172 6.86 0.94 0.03
CA LYS A 172 7.89 1.74 -0.63
C LYS A 172 7.30 2.70 -1.66
N ILE A 173 6.31 2.25 -2.43
CA ILE A 173 5.55 3.12 -3.33
C ILE A 173 4.83 4.22 -2.56
N LYS A 174 4.22 3.93 -1.40
CA LYS A 174 3.63 4.97 -0.53
C LYS A 174 4.67 5.98 -0.05
N SER A 175 5.88 5.53 0.28
CA SER A 175 6.98 6.41 0.64
C SER A 175 7.36 7.33 -0.53
N TYR A 176 7.42 6.80 -1.75
CA TYR A 176 7.65 7.57 -2.96
C TYR A 176 6.54 8.60 -3.21
N ILE A 177 5.27 8.19 -3.17
CA ILE A 177 4.10 9.06 -3.32
C ILE A 177 4.17 10.22 -2.33
N LYS A 178 4.46 9.95 -1.05
CA LYS A 178 4.55 10.97 0.00
C LYS A 178 5.62 12.02 -0.31
N LEU A 179 6.73 11.64 -0.94
CA LEU A 179 7.78 12.57 -1.35
C LEU A 179 7.37 13.35 -2.59
N SER A 180 6.84 12.67 -3.61
CA SER A 180 6.39 13.30 -4.86
C SER A 180 5.21 14.27 -4.67
N MET A 181 4.31 13.99 -3.73
CA MET A 181 3.13 14.82 -3.46
C MET A 181 3.45 16.11 -2.69
N LYS A 182 4.53 16.12 -1.91
CA LYS A 182 5.01 17.36 -1.27
C LYS A 182 5.50 18.39 -2.27
N GLU A 183 5.96 17.95 -3.44
CA GLU A 183 6.31 18.86 -4.54
C GLU A 183 5.04 19.36 -5.29
N ASN A 184 3.90 18.66 -5.17
CA ASN A 184 2.65 18.90 -5.91
C ASN A 184 1.49 19.48 -5.07
N GLU A 185 1.77 20.19 -3.96
CA GLU A 185 0.77 20.93 -3.16
C GLU A 185 0.02 22.05 -3.94
N THR A 186 0.28 22.17 -5.23
CA THR A 186 -0.18 23.20 -6.16
C THR A 186 -1.44 22.84 -6.95
N ASN A 187 -2.04 21.66 -6.77
CA ASN A 187 -3.23 21.26 -7.54
C ASN A 187 -4.38 22.26 -7.35
N PHE A 188 -4.72 22.97 -8.43
CA PHE A 188 -5.72 24.04 -8.43
C PHE A 188 -7.08 23.58 -7.91
N LEU A 189 -7.58 22.41 -8.34
CA LEU A 189 -8.89 21.91 -7.91
C LEU A 189 -8.91 21.55 -6.42
N ILE A 190 -7.83 20.98 -5.88
CA ILE A 190 -7.72 20.71 -4.44
C ILE A 190 -7.75 22.03 -3.67
N GLN A 191 -7.00 23.03 -4.13
CA GLN A 191 -6.94 24.34 -3.48
C GLN A 191 -8.30 25.05 -3.50
N GLU A 192 -8.95 25.11 -4.66
CA GLU A 192 -10.25 25.75 -4.80
C GLU A 192 -11.36 25.01 -4.05
N ALA A 193 -11.36 23.67 -4.07
CA ALA A 193 -12.29 22.89 -3.25
C ALA A 193 -12.10 23.16 -1.75
N THR A 194 -10.84 23.27 -1.30
CA THR A 194 -10.51 23.57 0.10
C THR A 194 -10.97 24.96 0.51
N LYS A 195 -10.72 25.98 -0.32
CA LYS A 195 -11.21 27.36 -0.10
C LYS A 195 -12.73 27.40 -0.04
N HIS A 196 -13.40 26.74 -0.98
CA HIS A 196 -14.85 26.72 -1.04
C HIS A 196 -15.48 26.06 0.20
N VAL A 197 -14.94 24.94 0.68
CA VAL A 197 -15.42 24.32 1.94
C VAL A 197 -15.15 25.22 3.16
N ALA A 198 -13.99 25.86 3.22
CA ALA A 198 -13.68 26.81 4.30
C ALA A 198 -14.66 28.00 4.31
N SER A 199 -14.98 28.54 3.13
CA SER A 199 -15.91 29.67 2.96
C SER A 199 -17.36 29.31 3.26
N LYS A 200 -17.78 28.07 2.99
CA LYS A 200 -19.14 27.58 3.29
C LYS A 200 -19.38 27.29 4.76
N GLY A 201 -18.37 27.49 5.62
CA GLY A 201 -18.53 27.37 7.07
C GLY A 201 -19.19 26.06 7.46
N PHE A 202 -18.75 24.93 6.89
CA PHE A 202 -19.21 23.61 7.33
C PHE A 202 -18.64 23.38 8.73
N ARG A 203 -19.35 23.93 9.71
CA ARG A 203 -19.08 23.90 11.14
C ARG A 203 -18.88 22.44 11.49
N ALA A 204 -17.62 22.03 11.66
CA ALA A 204 -17.33 20.92 12.55
C ALA A 204 -18.07 21.26 13.84
N THR A 205 -19.03 20.42 14.23
CA THR A 205 -19.83 20.62 15.44
C THR A 205 -18.88 20.78 16.60
N ALA A 206 -18.59 22.03 16.95
CA ALA A 206 -17.77 22.43 18.07
C ALA A 206 -18.57 22.09 19.33
N LEU A 207 -18.34 20.90 19.86
CA LEU A 207 -18.63 20.60 21.25
C LEU A 207 -17.66 21.44 22.09
N GLN A 208 -18.22 22.51 22.62
CA GLN A 208 -17.75 23.46 23.61
C GLN A 208 -16.43 23.10 24.33
N SER A 209 -15.45 23.98 24.18
CA SER A 209 -14.64 24.45 25.31
C SER A 209 -14.22 25.91 25.06
N ARG A 210 -14.39 26.74 26.09
CA ARG A 210 -14.11 28.18 26.13
C ARG A 210 -12.63 28.51 25.84
N PRO A 211 -12.31 29.76 25.43
CA PRO A 211 -11.00 30.15 24.97
C PRO A 211 -10.05 30.43 26.14
N VAL A 212 -8.80 29.98 26.02
CA VAL A 212 -7.66 30.58 26.71
C VAL A 212 -6.57 30.78 25.67
N GLU A 213 -6.03 31.99 25.68
CA GLU A 213 -5.10 32.59 24.75
C GLU A 213 -3.72 31.89 24.71
N VAL A 214 -3.23 31.76 23.47
CA VAL A 214 -1.86 31.95 22.95
C VAL A 214 -0.70 31.17 23.61
N ASN A 215 -0.11 30.27 22.81
CA ASN A 215 1.29 30.43 22.40
C ASN A 215 1.62 29.66 21.11
N GLU A 216 2.34 30.36 20.23
CA GLU A 216 2.80 29.95 18.90
C GLU A 216 3.69 28.70 18.96
N ASN A 217 3.42 27.73 18.08
CA ASN A 217 4.46 26.85 17.55
C ASN A 217 4.02 26.22 16.22
N ASP A 218 4.75 26.62 15.18
CA ASP A 218 4.46 26.51 13.75
C ASP A 218 4.74 25.11 13.17
N LYS A 219 4.07 24.07 13.72
CA LYS A 219 4.28 22.68 13.25
C LYS A 219 3.03 21.82 13.07
N ASN A 220 1.85 22.35 13.38
CA ASN A 220 0.59 21.58 13.35
C ASN A 220 -0.36 21.97 12.20
N ASP A 221 -0.01 22.94 11.37
CA ASP A 221 -0.90 23.42 10.31
C ASP A 221 -1.00 22.45 9.12
N LEU A 222 0.07 21.70 8.82
CA LEU A 222 0.13 20.77 7.69
C LEU A 222 -0.67 19.48 7.92
N GLU A 223 -0.53 18.84 9.10
CA GLU A 223 -1.34 17.68 9.46
C GLU A 223 -2.83 18.04 9.59
N THR A 224 -3.14 19.27 10.01
CA THR A 224 -4.52 19.75 10.16
C THR A 224 -5.16 19.99 8.79
N LYS A 225 -4.41 20.54 7.83
CA LYS A 225 -4.85 20.69 6.43
C LYS A 225 -5.01 19.34 5.72
N GLU A 226 -4.08 18.41 5.89
CA GLU A 226 -4.21 17.04 5.36
C GLU A 226 -5.45 16.32 5.92
N ARG A 227 -5.70 16.42 7.24
CA ARG A 227 -6.91 15.87 7.88
C ARG A 227 -8.20 16.57 7.43
N PHE A 228 -8.14 17.87 7.15
CA PHE A 228 -9.31 18.64 6.69
C PHE A 228 -9.70 18.24 5.26
N VAL A 229 -8.74 18.12 4.35
CA VAL A 229 -8.97 17.58 2.99
C VAL A 229 -9.49 16.14 3.04
N LEU A 230 -8.97 15.32 3.98
CA LEU A 230 -9.47 13.97 4.26
C LEU A 230 -10.98 13.97 4.61
N SER A 231 -11.40 14.93 5.43
CA SER A 231 -12.79 15.03 5.90
C SER A 231 -13.78 15.49 4.83
N ILE A 232 -13.30 16.24 3.82
CA ILE A 232 -14.12 16.76 2.72
C ILE A 232 -14.49 15.64 1.74
N LEU A 233 -13.56 14.74 1.47
CA LEU A 233 -13.74 13.67 0.47
C LEU A 233 -14.44 12.42 1.02
N GLN A 234 -14.67 12.35 2.34
CA GLN A 234 -15.31 11.20 3.02
C GLN A 234 -16.82 11.37 3.26
N ARG A 235 -17.45 12.49 2.86
CA ARG A 235 -18.79 12.86 3.37
C ARG A 235 -20.02 12.43 2.56
N ASP A 236 -19.88 11.76 1.42
CA ASP A 236 -21.03 11.46 0.54
C ASP A 236 -21.64 10.06 0.66
N VAL A 237 -21.41 9.32 1.75
CA VAL A 237 -22.18 8.09 2.01
C VAL A 237 -22.52 7.94 3.48
N LEU A 238 -23.68 8.46 3.89
CA LEU A 238 -24.51 7.90 4.97
C LEU A 238 -25.87 8.61 4.98
N ASP A 239 -26.81 8.06 4.21
CA ASP A 239 -28.16 7.93 4.75
C ASP A 239 -28.47 6.43 4.86
N SER A 240 -29.13 6.05 5.96
CA SER A 240 -29.46 4.69 6.44
C SER A 240 -28.47 4.02 7.43
N ASN A 241 -28.64 4.35 8.73
CA ASN A 241 -28.65 3.50 9.95
C ASN A 241 -28.05 2.06 9.86
N MET A 242 -27.28 1.50 10.80
CA MET A 242 -27.31 1.60 12.27
C MET A 242 -26.10 0.87 12.94
N LYS A 243 -25.54 1.46 14.01
CA LYS A 243 -24.84 0.87 15.21
C LYS A 243 -23.60 -0.06 15.00
N LEU A 244 -22.48 0.08 15.71
CA LEU A 244 -22.38 0.03 17.18
C LEU A 244 -20.95 0.41 17.69
N VAL A 245 -20.90 1.32 18.67
CA VAL A 245 -20.04 1.40 19.88
C VAL A 245 -18.50 1.53 19.77
N ASN A 246 -18.05 2.71 20.22
CA ASN A 246 -16.71 3.08 20.66
C ASN A 246 -16.25 2.33 21.92
N GLN A 247 -14.95 2.05 22.02
CA GLN A 247 -14.26 2.21 23.30
C GLN A 247 -12.82 2.71 23.11
N ARG A 248 -12.60 3.96 23.50
CA ARG A 248 -11.29 4.57 23.75
C ARG A 248 -10.77 4.11 25.11
N VAL A 249 -9.49 3.80 25.22
CA VAL A 249 -8.67 4.08 26.41
C VAL A 249 -7.27 4.46 25.93
N GLY A 250 -6.84 5.68 26.28
CA GLY A 250 -5.47 6.16 26.09
C GLY A 250 -4.63 6.00 27.36
N LEU A 251 -3.32 6.28 27.26
CA LEU A 251 -2.50 7.06 28.21
C LEU A 251 -1.00 6.84 27.96
N ASN A 252 -0.36 7.94 27.55
CA ASN A 252 0.90 8.53 28.02
C ASN A 252 1.86 7.68 28.89
N ASN A 253 3.16 7.68 28.54
CA ASN A 253 4.19 8.46 29.27
C ASN A 253 5.61 8.25 28.70
N MET A 254 6.37 9.35 28.63
CA MET A 254 7.80 9.40 28.36
C MET A 254 8.63 8.96 29.57
N GLN A 255 9.79 8.33 29.35
CA GLN A 255 11.12 8.86 29.69
C GLN A 255 12.25 7.82 29.55
N ASN A 256 13.35 8.32 28.98
CA ASN A 256 14.77 8.10 29.33
C ASN A 256 15.72 7.44 28.32
N VAL A 257 16.72 8.26 27.98
CA VAL A 257 17.99 7.98 27.31
C VAL A 257 19.01 7.48 28.35
N GLY A 258 19.85 6.52 27.98
CA GLY A 258 21.04 6.12 28.75
C GLY A 258 21.71 4.86 28.20
N LYS A 259 22.94 5.01 27.72
CA LYS A 259 23.79 4.01 27.02
C LYS A 259 24.15 2.79 27.88
N ASN A 260 24.31 1.62 27.25
CA ASN A 260 25.54 0.80 27.23
C ASN A 260 25.33 -0.59 26.58
N GLU A 261 26.32 -1.02 25.80
CA GLU A 261 26.48 -2.35 25.22
C GLU A 261 26.45 -3.46 26.28
N VAL A 262 25.87 -4.63 25.94
CA VAL A 262 26.46 -5.99 26.03
C VAL A 262 25.45 -6.99 25.44
N SER A 263 25.90 -7.84 24.52
CA SER A 263 25.21 -9.01 23.97
C SER A 263 24.58 -9.90 25.04
N LEU A 264 23.24 -10.00 25.04
CA LEU A 264 22.50 -11.03 25.80
C LEU A 264 21.39 -11.63 24.93
N ALA A 265 21.50 -12.93 24.69
CA ALA A 265 20.55 -13.76 23.96
C ALA A 265 19.09 -13.50 24.41
N CYS A 266 18.22 -13.20 23.45
CA CYS A 266 16.81 -12.94 23.72
C CYS A 266 16.09 -14.24 24.11
N ARG A 267 15.99 -14.52 25.43
CA ARG A 267 15.00 -15.46 25.97
C ARG A 267 13.61 -14.91 25.65
N ARG A 268 12.93 -15.50 24.66
CA ARG A 268 11.55 -15.16 24.30
C ARG A 268 10.64 -15.36 25.53
N LYS A 269 10.12 -14.27 26.08
CA LYS A 269 9.08 -14.32 27.13
C LYS A 269 7.87 -15.09 26.58
N ARG A 270 7.42 -16.14 27.27
CA ARG A 270 6.24 -16.92 26.89
C ARG A 270 5.01 -16.00 26.88
N GLN A 271 4.45 -15.72 25.70
CA GLN A 271 3.22 -14.94 25.57
C GLN A 271 2.03 -15.75 26.07
N ARG A 272 1.35 -15.27 27.13
CA ARG A 272 0.13 -15.89 27.68
C ARG A 272 -1.05 -15.71 26.73
N TRP A 273 -1.93 -16.70 26.66
CA TRP A 273 -3.17 -16.64 25.87
C TRP A 273 -4.22 -15.81 26.58
N THR A 274 -4.88 -14.94 25.83
CA THR A 274 -5.99 -14.10 26.31
C THR A 274 -7.33 -14.79 26.07
N TYR A 275 -8.33 -14.44 26.86
CA TYR A 275 -9.69 -14.98 26.71
C TYR A 275 -10.28 -14.72 25.31
N LYS A 276 -9.98 -13.55 24.72
CA LYS A 276 -10.40 -13.20 23.36
C LYS A 276 -9.80 -14.13 22.31
N GLU A 277 -8.50 -14.42 22.41
CA GLU A 277 -7.84 -15.39 21.52
C GLU A 277 -8.46 -16.79 21.68
N ASP A 278 -8.75 -17.24 22.89
CA ASP A 278 -9.36 -18.55 23.10
C ASP A 278 -10.79 -18.63 22.52
N LEU A 279 -11.55 -17.53 22.58
CA LEU A 279 -12.89 -17.43 21.98
C LEU A 279 -12.84 -17.50 20.45
N GLU A 280 -11.95 -16.73 19.82
CA GLU A 280 -11.71 -16.74 18.38
C GLU A 280 -11.24 -18.13 17.91
N LEU A 281 -10.40 -18.81 18.70
CA LEU A 281 -9.96 -20.17 18.39
C LEU A 281 -11.13 -21.16 18.43
N LYS A 282 -12.02 -21.07 19.43
CA LYS A 282 -13.22 -21.90 19.52
C LYS A 282 -14.18 -21.67 18.35
N LEU A 283 -14.41 -20.40 17.99
CA LEU A 283 -15.25 -20.05 16.84
C LEU A 283 -14.63 -20.55 15.52
N GLY A 284 -13.32 -20.35 15.35
CA GLY A 284 -12.60 -20.84 14.19
C GLY A 284 -12.66 -22.35 14.05
N VAL A 285 -12.48 -23.11 15.13
CA VAL A 285 -12.62 -24.57 15.09
C VAL A 285 -14.06 -24.99 14.82
N ARG A 286 -15.06 -24.29 15.35
CA ARG A 286 -16.48 -24.55 15.05
C ARG A 286 -16.81 -24.32 13.57
N ASN A 287 -16.22 -23.30 12.95
CA ASN A 287 -16.53 -22.90 11.57
C ASN A 287 -15.71 -23.67 10.53
N PHE A 288 -14.46 -24.00 10.84
CA PHE A 288 -13.52 -24.60 9.87
C PHE A 288 -13.12 -26.03 10.21
N GLY A 289 -13.45 -26.55 11.39
CA GLY A 289 -13.07 -27.89 11.84
C GLY A 289 -11.67 -27.98 12.44
N VAL A 290 -11.47 -29.00 13.28
CA VAL A 290 -10.18 -29.29 13.94
C VAL A 290 -9.13 -29.66 12.89
N GLY A 291 -7.94 -29.07 12.95
CA GLY A 291 -6.85 -29.35 12.01
C GLY A 291 -6.60 -28.24 10.99
N ASN A 292 -7.59 -27.38 10.74
CA ASN A 292 -7.51 -26.29 9.76
C ASN A 292 -6.89 -25.00 10.33
N TRP A 293 -5.76 -25.13 11.02
CA TRP A 293 -5.14 -24.05 11.81
C TRP A 293 -4.70 -22.84 10.99
N ALA A 294 -4.22 -23.06 9.77
CA ALA A 294 -3.84 -21.96 8.87
C ALA A 294 -5.06 -21.13 8.44
N LYS A 295 -6.19 -21.79 8.18
CA LYS A 295 -7.45 -21.13 7.83
C LYS A 295 -8.05 -20.39 9.03
N ILE A 296 -7.98 -20.99 10.22
CA ILE A 296 -8.40 -20.36 11.47
C ILE A 296 -7.55 -19.13 11.77
N LEU A 297 -6.22 -19.24 11.64
CA LEU A 297 -5.29 -18.11 11.85
C LEU A 297 -5.58 -16.94 10.91
N LEU A 298 -5.95 -17.22 9.66
CA LEU A 298 -6.26 -16.20 8.67
C LEU A 298 -7.61 -15.51 8.94
N HIS A 299 -8.56 -16.20 9.55
CA HIS A 299 -9.90 -15.66 9.85
C HIS A 299 -10.06 -15.03 11.23
N GLY A 300 -9.19 -15.35 12.20
CA GLY A 300 -9.27 -14.81 13.56
C GLY A 300 -8.13 -13.86 13.90
N ASN A 301 -8.38 -12.94 14.83
CA ASN A 301 -7.34 -12.00 15.28
C ASN A 301 -6.52 -12.61 16.43
N PHE A 302 -5.38 -13.20 16.09
CA PHE A 302 -4.51 -13.88 17.05
C PHE A 302 -3.17 -13.17 17.24
N ASN A 303 -3.09 -11.85 17.40
CA ASN A 303 -1.93 -11.10 17.92
C ASN A 303 -0.53 -11.76 17.73
N ASN A 304 -0.10 -11.94 16.47
CA ASN A 304 1.18 -12.56 16.08
C ASN A 304 1.40 -14.04 16.49
N ARG A 305 0.34 -14.81 16.71
CA ARG A 305 0.40 -16.27 16.91
C ARG A 305 0.61 -16.99 15.58
N THR A 306 1.13 -18.21 15.65
CA THR A 306 1.29 -19.09 14.49
C THR A 306 0.30 -20.24 14.52
N SER A 307 0.06 -20.87 13.37
CA SER A 307 -0.83 -22.02 13.23
C SER A 307 -0.46 -23.18 14.16
N VAL A 308 0.83 -23.37 14.42
CA VAL A 308 1.34 -24.35 15.40
C VAL A 308 0.94 -23.98 16.83
N MET A 309 1.01 -22.70 17.21
CA MET A 309 0.59 -22.24 18.53
C MET A 309 -0.92 -22.44 18.75
N LEU A 310 -1.74 -22.21 17.73
CA LEU A 310 -3.19 -22.46 17.77
C LEU A 310 -3.49 -23.95 17.98
N LYS A 311 -2.79 -24.82 17.25
CA LYS A 311 -2.89 -26.28 17.42
C LYS A 311 -2.58 -26.70 18.86
N ASP A 312 -1.47 -26.22 19.41
CA ASP A 312 -1.06 -26.59 20.77
C ASP A 312 -1.97 -25.98 21.84
N ARG A 313 -2.50 -24.77 21.63
CA ARG A 313 -3.51 -24.19 22.52
C ARG A 313 -4.81 -24.98 22.48
N TRP A 314 -5.27 -25.40 21.31
CA TRP A 314 -6.50 -26.18 21.18
C TRP A 314 -6.44 -27.47 21.99
N ARG A 315 -5.29 -28.17 21.98
CA ARG A 315 -5.06 -29.38 22.81
C ARG A 315 -5.22 -29.14 24.32
N THR A 316 -4.98 -27.91 24.78
CA THR A 316 -5.18 -27.53 26.19
C THR A 316 -6.61 -27.08 26.49
N LEU A 317 -7.37 -26.62 25.48
CA LEU A 317 -8.77 -26.19 25.61
C LEU A 317 -9.78 -27.33 25.35
N SER A 318 -9.34 -28.41 24.69
CA SER A 318 -10.16 -29.58 24.36
C SER A 318 -10.09 -30.69 25.42
N LYS A 319 -9.57 -30.38 26.61
CA LYS A 319 -9.66 -31.23 27.81
C LYS A 319 -10.81 -30.75 28.67
#